data_AF-A0A2B7ZW34-F1
#
_entry.id   AF-A0A2B7ZW34-F1
#
_cell.length_a   1.000
_cell.length_b   1.000
_cell.length_c   1.000
_cell.angle_alpha   90.00
_cell.angle_beta   90.00
_cell.angle_gamma   90.00
#
_symmetry.space_group_name_H-M   'P 1'
#
loop_
_entity.id
_entity.type
_entity.pdbx_description
1 polymer ?
#
loop_
_entity_poly.entity_id
_entity_poly.type
_entity_poly.pdbx_seq_one_letter_code
_entity_poly.pdbx_strand_id
1 'polypeptide(L)'
;MHFSLCSGKIKVENSFFSGAHDDPINVHGVHFRVVKTTGTHRITVRFMHPQTYGFLAFEKGDKIEFVNHRTLASYALNQVTEAKMKDEYETELTLKNPIPSVAANDCIENVTRTPEAEIRNNQFQRTHTRGILITTRRKSVIENNVFYKTGMSAVLASDDANNWYESGAVKNLLIQNNRFIECGYGDNPNFGAITIFPETEKCEAVKYVHQKVVIKNNFFKPVKVPVVTVSCTKYVEVSHNKMEVTKAMQGKIEGIEVPVSSLNVGTLNMN
;
A
#
# COMPACT_ATOMS: atom_id res chain seq x y z
N MET A 1 6.09 -0.22 -14.30
CA MET A 1 5.17 -1.37 -14.37
C MET A 1 4.05 -1.12 -13.39
N HIS A 2 2.81 -1.34 -13.81
CA HIS A 2 1.64 -0.98 -13.01
C HIS A 2 0.67 -2.15 -13.05
N PHE A 3 0.33 -2.68 -11.89
CA PHE A 3 -0.54 -3.85 -11.74
C PHE A 3 -1.75 -3.45 -10.93
N SER A 4 -2.89 -3.32 -11.59
CA SER A 4 -4.18 -2.98 -10.98
C SER A 4 -5.13 -4.17 -11.09
N LEU A 5 -5.84 -4.51 -10.00
CA LEU A 5 -6.86 -5.58 -9.95
C LEU A 5 -6.35 -6.94 -10.48
N CYS A 6 -5.06 -7.21 -10.31
CA CYS A 6 -4.42 -8.45 -10.71
C CYS A 6 -4.68 -9.57 -9.70
N SER A 7 -4.49 -10.83 -10.11
CA SER A 7 -4.61 -12.01 -9.25
C SER A 7 -3.43 -12.94 -9.44
N GLY A 8 -3.29 -13.93 -8.56
CA GLY A 8 -2.19 -14.88 -8.61
C GLY A 8 -0.93 -14.27 -8.01
N LYS A 9 0.19 -14.32 -8.75
CA LYS A 9 1.51 -13.93 -8.26
C LYS A 9 2.23 -13.05 -9.27
N ILE A 10 2.60 -11.85 -8.86
CA ILE A 10 3.47 -10.95 -9.61
C ILE A 10 4.91 -11.23 -9.17
N LYS A 11 5.78 -11.54 -10.13
CA LYS A 11 7.19 -11.79 -9.91
C LYS A 11 8.03 -10.84 -10.76
N VAL A 12 8.82 -9.98 -10.11
CA VAL A 12 9.75 -9.05 -10.76
C VAL A 12 11.14 -9.32 -10.22
N GLU A 13 12.01 -9.87 -11.06
CA GLU A 13 13.35 -10.24 -10.65
C GLU A 13 14.43 -9.82 -11.63
N ASN A 14 15.65 -9.60 -11.11
CA ASN A 14 16.87 -9.39 -11.90
C ASN A 14 16.73 -8.26 -12.94
N SER A 15 15.93 -7.24 -12.62
CA SER A 15 15.60 -6.14 -13.52
C SER A 15 16.33 -4.85 -13.14
N PHE A 16 16.51 -3.97 -14.11
CA PHE A 16 17.13 -2.66 -13.94
C PHE A 16 16.16 -1.56 -14.38
N PHE A 17 15.79 -0.69 -13.45
CA PHE A 17 14.91 0.46 -13.68
C PHE A 17 15.71 1.74 -13.42
N SER A 18 15.77 2.64 -14.40
CA SER A 18 16.51 3.90 -14.26
C SER A 18 15.81 5.06 -14.96
N GLY A 19 15.75 6.21 -14.29
CA GLY A 19 15.26 7.46 -14.89
C GLY A 19 13.76 7.48 -15.17
N ALA A 20 12.98 6.63 -14.47
CA ALA A 20 11.53 6.65 -14.60
C ALA A 20 10.95 7.96 -14.03
N HIS A 21 9.97 8.52 -14.75
CA HIS A 21 9.26 9.74 -14.36
C HIS A 21 8.20 9.48 -13.28
N ASP A 22 7.79 8.23 -13.12
CA ASP A 22 6.93 7.73 -12.05
C ASP A 22 7.52 6.41 -11.52
N ASP A 23 6.82 5.75 -10.62
CA ASP A 23 7.30 4.55 -9.96
C ASP A 23 7.58 3.43 -10.95
N PRO A 24 8.76 2.81 -10.87
CA PRO A 24 9.04 1.59 -11.60
C PRO A 24 8.05 0.45 -11.35
N ILE A 25 7.48 0.36 -10.14
CA ILE A 25 6.50 -0.68 -9.78
C ILE A 25 5.39 -0.07 -8.91
N ASN A 26 4.13 -0.19 -9.36
CA ASN A 26 2.93 -0.01 -8.53
C ASN A 26 2.09 -1.30 -8.57
N VAL A 27 1.69 -1.83 -7.40
CA VAL A 27 0.80 -3.00 -7.26
C VAL A 27 -0.36 -2.62 -6.36
N HIS A 28 -1.58 -2.58 -6.90
CA HIS A 28 -2.75 -2.14 -6.15
C HIS A 28 -4.08 -2.80 -6.61
N GLY A 29 -5.11 -2.69 -5.77
CA GLY A 29 -6.51 -2.87 -6.16
C GLY A 29 -7.20 -1.52 -6.38
N VAL A 30 -8.53 -1.52 -6.51
CA VAL A 30 -9.30 -0.27 -6.67
C VAL A 30 -10.41 -0.21 -5.63
N HIS A 31 -10.55 0.96 -5.00
CA HIS A 31 -11.72 1.31 -4.21
C HIS A 31 -12.82 1.84 -5.13
N PHE A 32 -13.99 1.21 -5.09
CA PHE A 32 -15.17 1.65 -5.83
C PHE A 32 -16.17 2.28 -4.87
N ARG A 33 -16.56 3.53 -5.10
CA ARG A 33 -17.56 4.18 -4.23
C ARG A 33 -18.93 3.55 -4.47
N VAL A 34 -19.66 3.25 -3.40
CA VAL A 34 -21.07 2.87 -3.50
C VAL A 34 -21.90 4.12 -3.74
N VAL A 35 -22.47 4.26 -4.94
CA VAL A 35 -23.25 5.44 -5.36
C VAL A 35 -24.75 5.23 -5.26
N LYS A 36 -25.20 3.98 -5.25
CA LYS A 36 -26.63 3.63 -5.12
C LYS A 36 -26.80 2.26 -4.47
N THR A 37 -27.83 2.13 -3.64
CA THR A 37 -28.36 0.83 -3.18
C THR A 37 -29.77 0.67 -3.73
N THR A 38 -30.16 -0.55 -4.12
CA THR A 38 -31.48 -0.84 -4.68
C THR A 38 -31.99 -2.17 -4.12
N GLY A 39 -33.09 -2.10 -3.37
CA GLY A 39 -33.58 -3.24 -2.61
C GLY A 39 -32.56 -3.68 -1.55
N THR A 40 -32.53 -4.98 -1.27
CA THR A 40 -31.70 -5.54 -0.20
C THR A 40 -30.37 -6.13 -0.67
N HIS A 41 -30.17 -6.31 -1.98
CA HIS A 41 -29.03 -7.07 -2.52
C HIS A 41 -28.33 -6.41 -3.72
N ARG A 42 -28.80 -5.28 -4.26
CA ARG A 42 -28.15 -4.62 -5.41
C ARG A 42 -27.49 -3.30 -5.02
N ILE A 43 -26.26 -3.11 -5.48
CA ILE A 43 -25.53 -1.84 -5.36
C ILE A 43 -25.03 -1.39 -6.72
N THR A 44 -24.97 -0.09 -6.95
CA THR A 44 -24.19 0.51 -8.03
C THR A 44 -22.93 1.08 -7.43
N VAL A 45 -21.79 0.69 -7.99
CA VAL A 45 -20.48 1.15 -7.58
C VAL A 45 -19.80 1.88 -8.72
N ARG A 46 -18.96 2.87 -8.39
CA ARG A 46 -18.39 3.79 -9.35
C ARG A 46 -16.88 3.87 -9.20
N PHE A 47 -16.17 3.83 -10.32
CA PHE A 47 -14.79 4.30 -10.40
C PHE A 47 -14.73 5.83 -10.18
N MET A 48 -13.96 6.27 -9.21
CA MET A 48 -13.94 7.69 -8.84
C MET A 48 -12.79 8.48 -9.47
N HIS A 49 -11.62 7.86 -9.66
CA HIS A 49 -10.48 8.53 -10.27
C HIS A 49 -10.67 8.63 -11.81
N PRO A 50 -10.46 9.80 -12.44
CA PRO A 50 -10.74 10.00 -13.86
C PRO A 50 -9.84 9.19 -14.81
N GLN A 51 -8.74 8.61 -14.29
CA GLN A 51 -7.84 7.74 -15.08
C GLN A 51 -8.11 6.24 -14.89
N THR A 52 -9.15 5.88 -14.13
CA THR A 52 -9.49 4.48 -13.84
C THR A 52 -10.94 4.23 -14.26
N TYR A 53 -11.18 3.67 -15.44
CA TYR A 53 -12.55 3.38 -15.92
C TYR A 53 -12.52 2.43 -17.13
N GLY A 54 -13.69 2.00 -17.59
CA GLY A 54 -13.88 1.35 -18.89
C GLY A 54 -13.73 -0.17 -18.91
N PHE A 55 -13.71 -0.83 -17.75
CA PHE A 55 -13.60 -2.29 -17.67
C PHE A 55 -14.38 -2.90 -16.52
N LEU A 56 -14.80 -4.16 -16.68
CA LEU A 56 -15.55 -4.90 -15.68
C LEU A 56 -14.59 -5.45 -14.61
N ALA A 57 -14.62 -4.84 -13.42
CA ALA A 57 -13.72 -5.17 -12.31
C ALA A 57 -14.20 -6.30 -11.38
N PHE A 58 -15.36 -6.87 -11.66
CA PHE A 58 -16.02 -7.86 -10.81
C PHE A 58 -16.59 -9.00 -11.65
N GLU A 59 -16.44 -10.22 -11.15
CA GLU A 59 -17.07 -11.42 -11.70
C GLU A 59 -17.91 -12.15 -10.66
N LYS A 60 -18.84 -12.99 -11.12
CA LYS A 60 -19.60 -13.88 -10.24
C LYS A 60 -18.64 -14.73 -9.42
N GLY A 61 -18.81 -14.71 -8.10
CA GLY A 61 -17.99 -15.43 -7.14
C GLY A 61 -16.94 -14.57 -6.44
N ASP A 62 -16.63 -13.37 -6.96
CA ASP A 62 -15.69 -12.44 -6.32
C ASP A 62 -16.20 -12.05 -4.93
N LYS A 63 -15.32 -12.13 -3.95
CA LYS A 63 -15.50 -11.60 -2.60
C LYS A 63 -15.14 -10.12 -2.59
N ILE A 64 -15.98 -9.34 -1.91
CA ILE A 64 -15.78 -7.91 -1.70
C ILE A 64 -15.78 -7.57 -0.22
N GLU A 65 -15.08 -6.50 0.14
CA GLU A 65 -15.16 -5.86 1.44
C GLU A 65 -15.76 -4.47 1.30
N PHE A 66 -16.69 -4.10 2.19
CA PHE A 66 -17.12 -2.72 2.37
C PHE A 66 -16.13 -1.99 3.27
N VAL A 67 -15.73 -0.80 2.84
CA VAL A 67 -14.63 -0.02 3.42
C VAL A 67 -15.13 1.38 3.75
N ASN A 68 -14.86 1.81 5.00
CA ASN A 68 -15.15 3.17 5.41
C ASN A 68 -14.09 4.12 4.83
N HIS A 69 -14.50 5.10 4.03
CA HIS A 69 -13.56 5.92 3.25
C HIS A 69 -12.62 6.79 4.10
N ARG A 70 -13.03 7.15 5.33
CA ARG A 70 -12.24 8.00 6.23
C ARG A 70 -11.18 7.24 7.00
N THR A 71 -11.48 5.99 7.34
CA THR A 71 -10.62 5.14 8.19
C THR A 71 -9.90 4.05 7.41
N LEU A 72 -10.33 3.76 6.18
CA LEU A 72 -9.89 2.65 5.32
C LEU A 72 -10.09 1.26 5.96
N ALA A 73 -10.90 1.21 7.02
CA ALA A 73 -11.23 -0.03 7.71
C ALA A 73 -12.35 -0.76 6.98
N SER A 74 -12.15 -2.05 6.74
CA SER A 74 -13.22 -2.94 6.31
C SER A 74 -14.21 -3.19 7.46
N TYR A 75 -15.51 -3.15 7.16
CA TYR A 75 -16.57 -3.36 8.14
C TYR A 75 -17.59 -4.45 7.77
N ALA A 76 -17.61 -4.93 6.52
CA ALA A 76 -18.48 -6.02 6.10
C ALA A 76 -17.90 -6.78 4.90
N LEU A 77 -18.21 -8.08 4.83
CA LEU A 77 -17.86 -8.97 3.72
C LEU A 77 -19.09 -9.34 2.92
N ASN A 78 -18.96 -9.43 1.60
CA ASN A 78 -20.00 -9.96 0.74
C ASN A 78 -19.39 -10.69 -0.48
N GLN A 79 -20.26 -11.27 -1.30
CA GLN A 79 -19.86 -11.97 -2.52
C GLN A 79 -20.75 -11.52 -3.68
N VAL A 80 -20.14 -11.25 -4.83
CA VAL A 80 -20.82 -10.90 -6.06
C VAL A 80 -21.47 -12.14 -6.66
N THR A 81 -22.76 -12.07 -6.98
CA THR A 81 -23.49 -13.11 -7.72
C THR A 81 -23.73 -12.72 -9.18
N GLU A 82 -23.72 -11.42 -9.47
CA GLU A 82 -23.87 -10.85 -10.81
C GLU A 82 -23.18 -9.49 -10.86
N ALA A 83 -22.54 -9.16 -11.99
CA ALA A 83 -21.94 -7.87 -12.24
C ALA A 83 -22.26 -7.40 -13.66
N LYS A 84 -22.69 -6.15 -13.80
CA LYS A 84 -23.07 -5.56 -15.09
C LYS A 84 -22.62 -4.11 -15.16
N MET A 85 -21.77 -3.78 -16.13
CA MET A 85 -21.46 -2.36 -16.40
C MET A 85 -22.71 -1.62 -16.83
N LYS A 86 -22.93 -0.44 -16.25
CA LYS A 86 -24.00 0.50 -16.61
C LYS A 86 -23.49 1.52 -17.61
N ASP A 87 -22.26 1.97 -17.40
CA ASP A 87 -21.46 2.81 -18.29
C ASP A 87 -19.98 2.52 -18.05
N GLU A 88 -19.09 3.41 -18.50
CA GLU A 88 -17.65 3.25 -18.35
C GLU A 88 -17.14 3.41 -16.90
N TYR A 89 -17.90 4.09 -16.03
CA TYR A 89 -17.54 4.32 -14.62
C TYR A 89 -18.34 3.45 -13.65
N GLU A 90 -19.60 3.15 -13.97
CA GLU A 90 -20.54 2.52 -13.04
C GLU A 90 -20.80 1.04 -13.35
N THR A 91 -20.73 0.21 -12.32
CA THR A 91 -21.09 -1.22 -12.36
C THR A 91 -22.18 -1.50 -11.35
N GLU A 92 -23.26 -2.14 -11.80
CA GLU A 92 -24.30 -2.68 -10.93
C GLU A 92 -23.91 -4.10 -10.50
N LEU A 93 -23.90 -4.35 -9.20
CA LEU A 93 -23.57 -5.63 -8.58
C LEU A 93 -24.79 -6.17 -7.85
N THR A 94 -25.10 -7.45 -8.06
CA THR A 94 -25.97 -8.21 -7.17
C THR A 94 -25.11 -8.97 -6.18
N LEU A 95 -25.43 -8.86 -4.90
CA LEU A 95 -24.70 -9.44 -3.79
C LEU A 95 -25.43 -10.67 -3.23
N LYS A 96 -24.66 -11.62 -2.70
CA LYS A 96 -25.18 -12.85 -2.11
C LYS A 96 -25.90 -12.60 -0.79
N ASN A 97 -25.34 -11.75 0.07
CA ASN A 97 -25.91 -11.40 1.37
C ASN A 97 -26.55 -10.00 1.32
N PRO A 98 -27.48 -9.67 2.24
CA PRO A 98 -28.02 -8.34 2.35
C PRO A 98 -26.95 -7.26 2.45
N ILE A 99 -27.18 -6.10 1.84
CA ILE A 99 -26.29 -4.95 1.88
C ILE A 99 -26.21 -4.45 3.34
N PRO A 100 -25.00 -4.21 3.90
CA PRO A 100 -24.86 -3.61 5.22
C PRO A 100 -25.37 -2.15 5.23
N SER A 101 -25.35 -1.49 6.39
CA SER A 101 -25.49 -0.04 6.41
C SER A 101 -24.27 0.59 5.73
N VAL A 102 -24.50 1.36 4.66
CA VAL A 102 -23.45 2.02 3.87
C VAL A 102 -23.55 3.52 4.10
N ALA A 103 -22.47 4.14 4.59
CA ALA A 103 -22.41 5.58 4.75
C ALA A 103 -22.07 6.29 3.43
N ALA A 104 -22.30 7.60 3.38
CA ALA A 104 -21.91 8.39 2.23
C ALA A 104 -20.40 8.26 1.94
N ASN A 105 -20.06 8.08 0.66
CA ASN A 105 -18.70 7.89 0.14
C ASN A 105 -18.00 6.58 0.54
N ASP A 106 -18.63 5.69 1.30
CA ASP A 106 -18.07 4.37 1.55
C ASP A 106 -17.79 3.63 0.24
N CYS A 107 -16.71 2.86 0.26
CA CYS A 107 -16.21 2.15 -0.90
C CYS A 107 -16.37 0.65 -0.72
N ILE A 108 -16.19 -0.08 -1.81
CA ILE A 108 -15.91 -1.50 -1.78
C ILE A 108 -14.54 -1.79 -2.42
N GLU A 109 -13.90 -2.86 -1.95
CA GLU A 109 -12.70 -3.43 -2.54
C GLU A 109 -12.99 -4.85 -3.05
N ASN A 110 -12.50 -5.21 -4.25
CA ASN A 110 -12.49 -6.59 -4.71
C ASN A 110 -11.30 -7.36 -4.11
N VAL A 111 -11.52 -7.98 -2.95
CA VAL A 111 -10.44 -8.70 -2.23
C VAL A 111 -10.05 -10.05 -2.87
N THR A 112 -10.78 -10.48 -3.89
CA THR A 112 -10.40 -11.66 -4.71
C THR A 112 -9.31 -11.30 -5.71
N ARG A 113 -9.40 -10.10 -6.29
CA ARG A 113 -8.46 -9.56 -7.27
C ARG A 113 -7.25 -8.89 -6.60
N THR A 114 -6.57 -9.67 -5.76
CA THR A 114 -5.37 -9.24 -5.03
C THR A 114 -4.22 -10.23 -5.27
N PRO A 115 -3.07 -9.79 -5.81
CA PRO A 115 -1.95 -10.69 -6.11
C PRO A 115 -0.97 -10.80 -4.95
N GLU A 116 -0.29 -11.94 -4.82
CA GLU A 116 1.01 -12.00 -4.16
C GLU A 116 2.05 -11.22 -4.97
N ALA A 117 3.07 -10.67 -4.31
CA ALA A 117 4.14 -9.93 -4.96
C ALA A 117 5.52 -10.39 -4.48
N GLU A 118 6.40 -10.72 -5.43
CA GLU A 118 7.81 -11.00 -5.19
C GLU A 118 8.67 -10.08 -6.06
N ILE A 119 9.38 -9.16 -5.41
CA ILE A 119 10.23 -8.17 -6.05
C ILE A 119 11.65 -8.39 -5.53
N ARG A 120 12.48 -9.09 -6.31
CA ARG A 120 13.80 -9.57 -5.86
C ARG A 120 14.96 -9.23 -6.78
N ASN A 121 16.12 -8.93 -6.21
CA ASN A 121 17.37 -8.76 -6.97
C ASN A 121 17.29 -7.68 -8.06
N ASN A 122 16.46 -6.64 -7.88
CA ASN A 122 16.32 -5.56 -8.84
C ASN A 122 17.17 -4.34 -8.46
N GLN A 123 17.40 -3.47 -9.43
CA GLN A 123 18.00 -2.16 -9.22
C GLN A 123 17.03 -1.05 -9.64
N PHE A 124 16.78 -0.11 -8.74
CA PHE A 124 15.94 1.07 -8.95
C PHE A 124 16.82 2.31 -8.81
N GLN A 125 16.98 3.07 -9.88
CA GLN A 125 17.91 4.19 -9.92
C GLN A 125 17.26 5.49 -10.41
N ARG A 126 17.59 6.61 -9.74
CA ARG A 126 17.30 7.97 -10.22
C ARG A 126 15.82 8.17 -10.60
N THR A 127 14.92 7.66 -9.77
CA THR A 127 13.48 7.88 -9.93
C THR A 127 13.11 9.19 -9.24
N HIS A 128 12.27 10.02 -9.87
CA HIS A 128 11.85 11.27 -9.23
C HIS A 128 10.76 11.05 -8.16
N THR A 129 10.00 9.96 -8.29
CA THR A 129 8.93 9.55 -7.36
C THR A 129 9.38 8.43 -6.42
N ARG A 130 8.53 7.43 -6.12
CA ARG A 130 8.89 6.27 -5.31
C ARG A 130 9.73 5.28 -6.14
N GLY A 131 10.27 4.26 -5.48
CA GLY A 131 10.82 3.08 -6.17
C GLY A 131 9.75 2.02 -6.40
N ILE A 132 9.04 1.66 -5.34
CA ILE A 132 7.93 0.72 -5.33
C ILE A 132 6.77 1.33 -4.54
N LEU A 133 5.58 1.37 -5.12
CA LEU A 133 4.31 1.52 -4.42
C LEU A 133 3.62 0.15 -4.34
N ILE A 134 3.31 -0.31 -3.13
CA ILE A 134 2.76 -1.66 -2.92
C ILE A 134 1.59 -1.65 -1.94
N THR A 135 0.41 -1.98 -2.47
CA THR A 135 -0.86 -2.02 -1.76
C THR A 135 -1.57 -3.33 -2.14
N THR A 136 -1.15 -4.43 -1.52
CA THR A 136 -1.84 -5.72 -1.69
C THR A 136 -1.95 -6.47 -0.37
N ARG A 137 -3.11 -7.12 -0.20
CA ARG A 137 -3.47 -7.87 1.01
C ARG A 137 -2.73 -9.20 1.10
N ARG A 138 -2.26 -9.74 -0.03
CA ARG A 138 -1.53 -11.02 -0.06
C ARG A 138 -0.07 -10.81 0.31
N LYS A 139 0.66 -11.92 0.48
CA LYS A 139 2.07 -11.89 0.84
C LYS A 139 2.86 -11.09 -0.18
N SER A 140 3.61 -10.12 0.32
CA SER A 140 4.51 -9.29 -0.47
C SER A 140 5.93 -9.39 0.08
N VAL A 141 6.89 -9.59 -0.81
CA VAL A 141 8.31 -9.67 -0.47
C VAL A 141 9.12 -8.74 -1.37
N ILE A 142 9.81 -7.80 -0.74
CA ILE A 142 10.78 -6.89 -1.36
C ILE A 142 12.14 -7.26 -0.79
N GLU A 143 12.95 -7.95 -1.58
CA GLU A 143 14.20 -8.54 -1.09
C GLU A 143 15.40 -8.39 -2.02
N ASN A 144 16.59 -8.15 -1.46
CA ASN A 144 17.85 -8.08 -2.21
C ASN A 144 17.84 -7.03 -3.33
N ASN A 145 17.03 -5.98 -3.22
CA ASN A 145 17.01 -4.89 -4.18
C ASN A 145 17.99 -3.78 -3.80
N VAL A 146 18.45 -3.03 -4.81
CA VAL A 146 19.20 -1.80 -4.64
C VAL A 146 18.34 -0.63 -5.07
N PHE A 147 18.06 0.27 -4.14
CA PHE A 147 17.45 1.56 -4.40
C PHE A 147 18.54 2.61 -4.34
N TYR A 148 18.68 3.41 -5.40
CA TYR A 148 19.71 4.44 -5.50
C TYR A 148 19.10 5.73 -6.04
N LYS A 149 19.16 6.80 -5.25
CA LYS A 149 18.64 8.13 -5.64
C LYS A 149 17.16 8.10 -6.02
N THR A 150 16.31 7.64 -5.11
CA THR A 150 14.87 7.82 -5.24
C THR A 150 14.48 9.18 -4.66
N GLY A 151 13.70 9.95 -5.40
CA GLY A 151 13.19 11.25 -4.97
C GLY A 151 12.28 11.09 -3.77
N MET A 152 11.17 10.36 -3.88
CA MET A 152 10.32 10.01 -2.73
C MET A 152 10.80 8.74 -2.02
N SER A 153 9.95 8.13 -1.20
CA SER A 153 10.22 6.86 -0.53
C SER A 153 10.62 5.77 -1.54
N ALA A 154 11.71 5.07 -1.27
CA ALA A 154 12.12 3.94 -2.10
C ALA A 154 11.06 2.83 -2.08
N VAL A 155 10.43 2.60 -0.93
CA VAL A 155 9.25 1.74 -0.78
C VAL A 155 8.16 2.53 -0.07
N LEU A 156 6.98 2.59 -0.68
CA LEU A 156 5.75 3.11 -0.06
C LEU A 156 4.69 2.00 -0.05
N ALA A 157 4.15 1.72 1.13
CA ALA A 157 2.87 1.04 1.24
C ALA A 157 1.80 2.08 1.60
N SER A 158 0.81 2.25 0.72
CA SER A 158 -0.32 3.17 0.89
C SER A 158 -1.64 2.40 0.94
N ASP A 159 -2.74 3.13 1.02
CA ASP A 159 -4.12 2.74 0.75
C ASP A 159 -4.90 4.06 0.72
N ASP A 160 -5.71 4.31 -0.30
CA ASP A 160 -6.42 5.59 -0.44
C ASP A 160 -7.79 5.40 -1.08
N ALA A 161 -8.84 5.92 -0.42
CA ALA A 161 -10.22 5.89 -0.90
C ALA A 161 -10.81 7.29 -1.13
N ASN A 162 -9.96 8.33 -1.24
CA ASN A 162 -10.40 9.72 -1.35
C ASN A 162 -9.84 10.45 -2.57
N ASN A 163 -8.64 10.09 -3.04
CA ASN A 163 -7.97 10.78 -4.15
C ASN A 163 -7.72 9.87 -5.36
N TRP A 164 -6.75 8.96 -5.28
CA TRP A 164 -6.38 7.98 -6.30
C TRP A 164 -7.30 6.76 -6.33
N TYR A 165 -7.97 6.44 -5.21
CA TYR A 165 -8.82 5.24 -5.07
C TYR A 165 -8.05 3.93 -5.29
N GLU A 166 -6.75 3.92 -4.98
CA GLU A 166 -5.92 2.72 -5.03
C GLU A 166 -6.07 1.96 -3.70
N SER A 167 -6.74 0.80 -3.78
CA SER A 167 -6.98 -0.05 -2.60
C SER A 167 -5.83 -1.00 -2.36
N GLY A 168 -5.79 -1.57 -1.15
CA GLY A 168 -5.04 -2.78 -0.90
C GLY A 168 -4.33 -2.77 0.44
N ALA A 169 -5.10 -2.86 1.52
CA ALA A 169 -4.59 -2.91 2.87
C ALA A 169 -3.56 -4.04 3.05
N VAL A 170 -2.27 -3.69 3.13
CA VAL A 170 -1.17 -4.63 3.35
C VAL A 170 -1.43 -5.50 4.59
N LYS A 171 -1.41 -6.83 4.46
CA LYS A 171 -1.57 -7.77 5.58
C LYS A 171 -0.36 -8.65 5.87
N ASN A 172 0.66 -8.63 5.00
CA ASN A 172 1.88 -9.40 5.15
C ASN A 172 2.96 -8.88 4.19
N LEU A 173 3.80 -7.95 4.66
CA LEU A 173 4.88 -7.35 3.87
C LEU A 173 6.23 -7.61 4.53
N LEU A 174 7.16 -8.17 3.76
CA LEU A 174 8.53 -8.39 4.16
C LEU A 174 9.46 -7.53 3.30
N ILE A 175 10.19 -6.62 3.93
CA ILE A 175 11.23 -5.80 3.31
C ILE A 175 12.56 -6.20 3.93
N GLN A 176 13.36 -6.99 3.21
CA GLN A 176 14.61 -7.52 3.77
C GLN A 176 15.82 -7.50 2.84
N ASN A 177 17.01 -7.39 3.41
CA ASN A 177 18.27 -7.50 2.68
C ASN A 177 18.41 -6.47 1.53
N ASN A 178 17.67 -5.37 1.56
CA ASN A 178 17.74 -4.33 0.54
C ASN A 178 18.81 -3.29 0.90
N ARG A 179 19.30 -2.58 -0.12
CA ARG A 179 20.22 -1.45 0.03
C ARG A 179 19.52 -0.18 -0.41
N PHE A 180 19.39 0.78 0.51
CA PHE A 180 18.80 2.09 0.27
C PHE A 180 19.91 3.14 0.27
N ILE A 181 20.19 3.71 -0.89
CA ILE A 181 21.33 4.60 -1.11
C ILE A 181 20.84 5.93 -1.62
N GLU A 182 21.05 6.99 -0.84
CA GLU A 182 20.62 8.35 -1.19
C GLU A 182 19.11 8.44 -1.53
N CYS A 183 18.27 7.78 -0.73
CA CYS A 183 16.82 7.68 -0.96
C CYS A 183 15.99 8.60 -0.04
N GLY A 184 14.77 8.91 -0.49
CA GLY A 184 13.73 9.51 0.34
C GLY A 184 13.82 11.03 0.46
N TYR A 185 14.56 11.72 -0.41
CA TYR A 185 14.85 13.16 -0.29
C TYR A 185 13.71 14.11 -0.71
N GLY A 186 12.53 13.59 -1.03
CA GLY A 186 11.37 14.36 -1.47
C GLY A 186 10.82 15.26 -0.36
N ASP A 187 9.90 16.15 -0.74
CA ASP A 187 9.55 17.31 0.09
C ASP A 187 8.77 16.96 1.36
N ASN A 188 8.09 15.81 1.43
CA ASN A 188 7.33 15.43 2.63
C ASN A 188 8.29 15.13 3.80
N PRO A 189 8.33 15.97 4.86
CA PRO A 189 9.28 15.83 5.96
C PRO A 189 9.04 14.58 6.81
N ASN A 190 7.82 14.02 6.75
CA ASN A 190 7.44 12.86 7.56
C ASN A 190 7.71 11.54 6.85
N PHE A 191 8.11 11.55 5.57
CA PHE A 191 8.33 10.33 4.79
C PHE A 191 9.82 9.98 4.76
N GLY A 192 10.10 8.69 4.86
CA GLY A 192 11.45 8.14 4.84
C GLY A 192 11.79 7.35 3.60
N ALA A 193 12.91 6.64 3.64
CA ALA A 193 13.29 5.70 2.58
C ALA A 193 12.28 4.55 2.47
N ILE A 194 11.74 4.09 3.60
CA ILE A 194 10.59 3.19 3.65
C ILE A 194 9.44 3.90 4.37
N THR A 195 8.27 3.96 3.74
CA THR A 195 7.08 4.56 4.33
C THR A 195 5.92 3.58 4.26
N ILE A 196 5.27 3.35 5.39
CA ILE A 196 4.04 2.56 5.51
C ILE A 196 2.97 3.54 6.01
N PHE A 197 2.16 4.06 5.10
CA PHE A 197 1.28 5.19 5.38
C PHE A 197 0.00 5.08 4.55
N PRO A 198 -1.08 4.54 5.12
CA PRO A 198 -2.40 4.63 4.50
C PRO A 198 -2.93 6.06 4.61
N GLU A 199 -3.58 6.56 3.57
CA GLU A 199 -4.10 7.94 3.48
C GLU A 199 -5.46 8.07 4.18
N THR A 200 -5.46 7.74 5.47
CA THR A 200 -6.62 7.82 6.36
C THR A 200 -6.73 9.19 7.05
N GLU A 201 -7.95 9.70 7.23
CA GLU A 201 -8.19 10.91 8.04
C GLU A 201 -7.96 10.65 9.53
N LYS A 202 -8.23 9.42 10.00
CA LYS A 202 -8.13 9.03 11.41
C LYS A 202 -7.58 7.63 11.58
N CYS A 203 -6.57 7.53 12.44
CA CYS A 203 -5.97 6.28 12.84
C CYS A 203 -6.67 5.75 14.11
N GLU A 204 -7.57 4.79 13.97
CA GLU A 204 -8.23 4.17 15.12
C GLU A 204 -7.46 2.91 15.54
N ALA A 205 -6.99 2.82 16.79
CA ALA A 205 -6.16 1.72 17.29
C ALA A 205 -6.82 0.32 17.21
N VAL A 206 -8.15 0.26 17.09
CA VAL A 206 -8.91 -0.99 16.89
C VAL A 206 -9.10 -1.35 15.40
N LYS A 207 -8.75 -0.45 14.48
CA LYS A 207 -8.97 -0.58 13.03
C LYS A 207 -7.73 -0.23 12.22
N TYR A 208 -6.57 -0.78 12.61
CA TYR A 208 -5.36 -0.66 11.80
C TYR A 208 -5.60 -1.15 10.37
N VAL A 209 -5.27 -0.30 9.40
CA VAL A 209 -5.43 -0.55 7.97
C VAL A 209 -4.45 -1.65 7.56
N HIS A 210 -3.15 -1.39 7.75
CA HIS A 210 -2.09 -2.33 7.45
C HIS A 210 -1.80 -3.25 8.63
N GLN A 211 -1.26 -4.42 8.33
CA GLN A 211 -0.90 -5.43 9.31
C GLN A 211 0.35 -6.20 8.87
N LYS A 212 1.15 -6.65 9.86
CA LYS A 212 2.29 -7.55 9.69
C LYS A 212 3.30 -7.04 8.66
N VAL A 213 4.02 -6.01 9.06
CA VAL A 213 5.13 -5.45 8.28
C VAL A 213 6.44 -5.76 8.97
N VAL A 214 7.35 -6.43 8.27
CA VAL A 214 8.67 -6.82 8.78
C VAL A 214 9.74 -6.15 7.92
N ILE A 215 10.57 -5.32 8.54
CA ILE A 215 11.66 -4.57 7.92
C ILE A 215 12.96 -5.00 8.58
N LYS A 216 13.73 -5.88 7.93
CA LYS A 216 14.92 -6.47 8.56
C LYS A 216 16.14 -6.61 7.66
N ASN A 217 17.32 -6.58 8.25
CA ASN A 217 18.60 -6.80 7.56
C ASN A 217 18.84 -5.85 6.36
N ASN A 218 18.21 -4.68 6.33
CA ASN A 218 18.43 -3.70 5.28
C ASN A 218 19.63 -2.79 5.61
N PHE A 219 20.26 -2.24 4.58
CA PHE A 219 21.38 -1.31 4.70
C PHE A 219 20.99 0.06 4.13
N PHE A 220 21.20 1.13 4.90
CA PHE A 220 20.87 2.51 4.54
C PHE A 220 22.16 3.36 4.44
N LYS A 221 22.38 4.09 3.33
CA LYS A 221 23.64 4.84 3.10
C LYS A 221 23.52 6.06 2.16
N PRO A 222 23.88 7.24 2.66
CA PRO A 222 23.00 7.97 3.56
C PRO A 222 21.58 8.08 2.99
N VAL A 223 20.58 8.33 3.84
CA VAL A 223 19.19 8.54 3.43
C VAL A 223 18.61 9.74 4.19
N LYS A 224 17.49 10.29 3.73
CA LYS A 224 16.75 11.31 4.50
C LYS A 224 16.26 10.72 5.84
N VAL A 225 16.18 11.55 6.87
CA VAL A 225 15.49 11.25 8.13
C VAL A 225 14.06 11.83 8.11
N PRO A 226 13.04 11.10 8.59
CA PRO A 226 13.10 9.75 9.19
C PRO A 226 13.48 8.66 8.18
N VAL A 227 14.09 7.56 8.63
CA VAL A 227 14.52 6.46 7.72
C VAL A 227 13.34 5.55 7.36
N VAL A 228 12.55 5.20 8.38
CA VAL A 228 11.36 4.38 8.28
C VAL A 228 10.21 5.14 8.94
N THR A 229 9.11 5.30 8.22
CA THR A 229 7.87 5.88 8.75
C THR A 229 6.78 4.82 8.73
N VAL A 230 6.06 4.67 9.84
CA VAL A 230 4.94 3.73 9.93
C VAL A 230 3.74 4.37 10.62
N SER A 231 2.59 4.34 9.94
CA SER A 231 1.30 4.80 10.44
C SER A 231 0.24 3.71 10.26
N CYS A 232 -0.75 3.70 11.14
CA CYS A 232 -1.93 2.83 11.10
C CYS A 232 -1.67 1.37 10.73
N THR A 233 -0.60 0.81 11.27
CA THR A 233 -0.14 -0.54 10.99
C THR A 233 -0.06 -1.36 12.28
N LYS A 234 -0.71 -2.53 12.30
CA LYS A 234 -0.59 -3.49 13.40
C LYS A 234 0.57 -4.45 13.16
N TYR A 235 1.29 -4.84 14.20
CA TYR A 235 2.39 -5.82 14.14
C TYR A 235 3.50 -5.38 13.19
N VAL A 236 4.32 -4.45 13.67
CA VAL A 236 5.48 -3.93 12.94
C VAL A 236 6.74 -4.46 13.60
N GLU A 237 7.64 -5.05 12.81
CA GLU A 237 8.98 -5.43 13.25
C GLU A 237 10.01 -4.65 12.45
N VAL A 238 10.90 -3.94 13.14
CA VAL A 238 12.09 -3.31 12.57
C VAL A 238 13.30 -3.86 13.31
N SER A 239 14.11 -4.68 12.65
CA SER A 239 15.18 -5.43 13.32
C SER A 239 16.43 -5.59 12.44
N HIS A 240 17.61 -5.59 13.05
CA HIS A 240 18.89 -5.93 12.37
C HIS A 240 19.24 -5.06 11.15
N ASN A 241 18.67 -3.86 11.03
CA ASN A 241 19.00 -2.93 9.97
C ASN A 241 20.29 -2.16 10.32
N LYS A 242 21.09 -1.83 9.31
CA LYS A 242 22.35 -1.08 9.44
C LYS A 242 22.27 0.25 8.71
N MET A 243 22.89 1.28 9.25
CA MET A 243 22.89 2.61 8.65
C MET A 243 24.28 3.23 8.67
N GLU A 244 24.71 3.79 7.54
CA GLU A 244 25.87 4.68 7.47
C GLU A 244 25.43 6.10 7.83
N VAL A 245 25.89 6.59 8.98
CA VAL A 245 25.56 7.93 9.48
C VAL A 245 26.52 8.94 8.88
N THR A 246 25.98 10.00 8.27
CA THR A 246 26.78 11.15 7.84
C THR A 246 26.65 12.31 8.82
N LYS A 247 27.60 13.26 8.82
CA LYS A 247 27.53 14.47 9.66
C LYS A 247 26.22 15.26 9.47
N ALA A 248 25.61 15.22 8.29
CA ALA A 248 24.33 15.86 8.00
C ALA A 248 23.11 15.19 8.70
N MET A 249 23.29 13.97 9.22
CA MET A 249 22.27 13.23 9.99
C MET A 249 22.48 13.36 11.50
N GLN A 250 23.65 13.83 11.97
CA GLN A 250 23.94 14.02 13.39
C GLN A 250 23.05 15.13 13.98
N GLY A 251 22.34 14.84 15.08
CA GLY A 251 21.42 15.77 15.75
C GLY A 251 19.94 15.65 15.34
N LYS A 252 19.59 14.80 14.38
CA LYS A 252 18.21 14.49 13.96
C LYS A 252 17.80 13.03 14.20
N ILE A 253 18.62 12.27 14.92
CA ILE A 253 18.35 10.87 15.27
C ILE A 253 17.57 10.86 16.59
N GLU A 254 16.35 11.37 16.55
CA GLU A 254 15.29 11.09 17.51
C GLU A 254 14.05 10.77 16.67
N GLY A 255 13.49 9.56 16.82
CA GLY A 255 12.33 9.15 16.01
C GLY A 255 12.36 7.71 15.52
N ILE A 256 12.33 6.76 16.46
CA ILE A 256 11.35 5.67 16.32
C ILE A 256 10.13 6.14 17.12
N GLU A 257 9.37 7.12 16.61
CA GLU A 257 8.04 7.39 17.15
C GLU A 257 7.08 6.40 16.52
N VAL A 258 7.01 5.20 17.11
CA VAL A 258 5.89 4.29 16.86
C VAL A 258 4.96 4.40 18.06
N PRO A 259 3.65 4.69 17.87
CA PRO A 259 2.69 4.70 18.96
C PRO A 259 2.78 3.40 19.75
N VAL A 260 3.14 3.53 21.03
CA VAL A 260 3.44 2.44 21.93
C VAL A 260 2.15 1.70 22.29
N SER A 261 1.86 0.59 21.61
CA SER A 261 0.94 -0.41 22.17
C SER A 261 1.23 -1.88 21.82
N SER A 262 2.24 -2.20 20.99
CA SER A 262 2.68 -3.60 20.83
C SER A 262 3.99 -3.76 20.03
N LEU A 263 5.14 -3.31 20.57
CA LEU A 263 6.45 -3.47 19.90
C LEU A 263 7.42 -4.31 20.74
N ASN A 264 8.00 -5.33 20.10
CA ASN A 264 9.36 -5.80 20.40
C ASN A 264 10.31 -4.91 19.58
N VAL A 265 10.89 -3.88 20.20
CA VAL A 265 11.88 -3.01 19.55
C VAL A 265 13.23 -3.71 19.56
N GLY A 266 13.74 -4.08 18.38
CA GLY A 266 15.16 -4.42 18.20
C GLY A 266 15.97 -3.14 17.99
N THR A 267 17.11 -3.02 18.64
CA THR A 267 17.99 -1.84 18.57
C THR A 267 18.54 -1.62 17.14
N LEU A 268 18.53 -0.37 16.67
CA LEU A 268 19.38 0.07 15.57
C LEU A 268 20.81 0.21 16.13
N ASN A 269 21.71 -0.69 15.75
CA ASN A 269 23.11 -0.60 16.16
C ASN A 269 23.83 0.43 15.29
N MET A 270 24.35 1.48 15.92
CA MET A 270 25.27 2.45 15.31
C MET A 270 26.67 1.82 15.28
N ASN A 271 27.26 1.70 14.09
CA ASN A 271 28.68 1.37 13.92
C ASN A 271 29.42 2.59 13.39
#